data_AF-A0A537SY55-F1
#
_entry.id   AF-A0A537SY55-F1
#
_cell.length_a   1.000
_cell.length_b   1.000
_cell.length_c   1.000
_cell.angle_alpha   90.00
_cell.angle_beta   90.00
_cell.angle_gamma   90.00
#
_symmetry.space_group_name_H-M   'P 1'
#
loop_
_entity.id
_entity.type
_entity.pdbx_description
1 polymer ?
#
loop_
_entity_poly.entity_id
_entity_poly.type
_entity_poly.pdbx_seq_one_letter_code
_entity_poly.pdbx_strand_id
1 'polypeptide(L)' 'MAWADSFLRTLKENDVRLVTYVPDNVLTPLIDGAAADNYFMSIGATREDEAIGTLAGAYMGGLRGVA' A
#
# COMPACT_ATOMS: atom_id res chain seq x y z
N MET A 1 4.99 -19.44 3.88
CA MET A 1 4.64 -18.11 3.30
C MET A 1 5.20 -17.07 4.25
N ALA A 2 5.93 -16.07 3.76
CA ALA A 2 6.29 -14.96 4.61
C ALA A 2 5.02 -14.18 4.99
N TRP A 3 5.03 -13.50 6.12
CA TRP A 3 3.88 -12.73 6.59
C TRP A 3 3.50 -11.63 5.56
N ALA A 4 4.50 -11.02 4.91
CA ALA A 4 4.30 -9.98 3.90
C ALA A 4 3.55 -10.50 2.67
N ASP A 5 3.89 -11.68 2.16
CA ASP A 5 3.18 -12.32 1.03
C ASP A 5 1.70 -12.54 1.36
N SER A 6 1.41 -12.92 2.61
CA SER A 6 0.05 -13.14 3.09
C SER A 6 -0.76 -11.84 3.06
N PHE A 7 -0.15 -10.74 3.53
CA PHE A 7 -0.75 -9.41 3.46
C PHE A 7 -1.01 -8.97 2.03
N LEU A 8 0.02 -9.02 1.16
CA LEU A 8 -0.13 -8.61 -0.24
C LEU A 8 -1.23 -9.40 -0.94
N ARG A 9 -1.30 -10.72 -0.72
CA ARG A 9 -2.39 -11.54 -1.25
C ARG A 9 -3.76 -11.07 -0.74
N THR A 10 -3.91 -10.87 0.56
CA THR A 10 -5.18 -10.41 1.15
C THR A 10 -5.60 -9.03 0.63
N LEU A 11 -4.66 -8.12 0.40
CA LEU A 11 -4.94 -6.83 -0.23
C LEU A 11 -5.52 -7.01 -1.65
N LYS A 12 -4.93 -7.90 -2.46
CA LYS A 12 -5.44 -8.24 -3.81
C LYS A 12 -6.84 -8.84 -3.77
N GLU A 13 -7.08 -9.77 -2.85
CA GLU A 13 -8.38 -10.42 -2.66
C GLU A 13 -9.50 -9.42 -2.32
N ASN A 14 -9.14 -8.24 -1.77
CA ASN A 14 -10.08 -7.17 -1.40
C ASN A 14 -10.11 -5.99 -2.38
N ASP A 15 -9.47 -6.13 -3.54
CA ASP A 15 -9.34 -5.09 -4.57
C ASP A 15 -8.67 -3.80 -4.06
N VAL A 16 -7.68 -3.93 -3.17
CA VAL A 16 -6.84 -2.81 -2.73
C VAL A 16 -5.74 -2.59 -3.75
N ARG A 17 -5.77 -1.43 -4.41
CA ARG A 17 -4.89 -1.13 -5.55
C ARG A 17 -3.82 -0.10 -5.22
N LEU A 18 -4.07 0.82 -4.31
CA LEU A 18 -3.12 1.84 -3.88
C LEU A 18 -2.44 1.44 -2.57
N VAL A 19 -1.11 1.51 -2.53
CA VAL A 19 -0.31 1.33 -1.31
C VAL A 19 0.48 2.61 -1.10
N THR A 20 0.05 3.44 -0.16
CA THR A 20 0.83 4.59 0.29
C THR A 20 1.67 4.18 1.49
N TYR A 21 2.86 4.71 1.69
CA TYR A 21 3.66 4.34 2.86
C TYR A 21 4.69 5.40 3.21
N VAL A 22 5.08 5.47 4.49
CA VAL A 22 6.34 6.08 4.92
C VAL A 22 7.38 4.95 5.02
N PRO A 23 8.63 5.13 4.56
CA PRO A 23 9.65 4.09 4.66
C PRO A 23 9.85 3.57 6.09
N ASP A 24 9.78 2.25 6.27
CA ASP A 24 9.94 1.59 7.56
C ASP A 24 10.71 0.26 7.41
N ASN A 25 11.61 -0.01 8.37
CA ASN A 25 12.49 -1.18 8.33
C ASN A 25 11.76 -2.50 8.58
N VAL A 26 10.72 -2.50 9.42
CA VAL A 26 9.91 -3.68 9.70
C VAL A 26 9.01 -4.00 8.51
N LEU A 27 8.47 -2.97 7.86
CA LEU A 27 7.58 -3.10 6.71
C LEU A 27 8.30 -3.28 5.37
N THR A 28 9.63 -3.22 5.34
CA THR A 28 10.43 -3.34 4.10
C THR A 28 10.00 -4.51 3.20
N PRO A 29 9.78 -5.76 3.69
CA PRO A 29 9.36 -6.85 2.82
C PRO A 29 7.99 -6.63 2.15
N LEU A 30 7.08 -5.89 2.82
CA LEU A 30 5.76 -5.55 2.28
C LEU A 30 5.86 -4.39 1.28
N ILE A 31 6.64 -3.36 1.61
CA ILE A 31 6.89 -2.20 0.74
C ILE A 31 7.56 -2.65 -0.55
N ASP A 32 8.65 -3.40 -0.46
CA ASP A 32 9.38 -3.90 -1.64
C ASP A 32 8.50 -4.85 -2.47
N GLY A 33 7.72 -5.70 -1.80
CA GLY A 33 6.79 -6.60 -2.47
C GLY A 33 5.66 -5.86 -3.21
N ALA A 34 5.11 -4.79 -2.62
CA ALA A 34 4.13 -3.93 -3.28
C ALA A 34 4.75 -3.13 -4.43
N ALA A 35 5.99 -2.64 -4.28
CA ALA A 35 6.69 -1.88 -5.31
C ALA A 35 7.11 -2.74 -6.51
N ALA A 36 7.40 -4.03 -6.31
CA ALA A 36 7.79 -4.97 -7.35
C ALA A 36 6.60 -5.54 -8.17
N ASP A 37 5.36 -5.31 -7.73
CA ASP A 37 4.17 -5.95 -8.27
C ASP A 37 3.24 -4.95 -8.96
N ASN A 38 3.13 -5.06 -10.28
CA ASN A 38 2.33 -4.16 -11.13
C ASN A 38 0.82 -4.13 -10.82
N TYR A 39 0.32 -5.02 -9.96
CA TYR A 39 -1.04 -4.93 -9.47
C TYR A 39 -1.27 -3.68 -8.60
N PHE A 40 -0.26 -3.32 -7.80
CA PHE A 40 -0.30 -2.21 -6.86
C PHE A 40 0.25 -0.92 -7.48
N MET A 41 -0.34 0.19 -7.09
CA MET A 41 0.22 1.53 -7.23
C MET A 41 0.88 1.89 -5.91
N SER A 42 2.20 1.84 -5.87
CA SER A 42 2.98 2.09 -4.65
C SER A 42 3.50 3.53 -4.62
N ILE A 43 3.13 4.30 -3.60
CA ILE A 43 3.47 5.72 -3.47
C ILE A 43 4.11 5.98 -2.10
N GLY A 44 5.38 6.38 -2.10
CA GLY A 44 6.05 6.84 -0.89
C GLY A 44 5.56 8.23 -0.47
N ALA A 45 5.25 8.40 0.81
CA ALA A 45 4.96 9.67 1.48
C ALA A 45 6.12 10.06 2.41
N THR A 46 6.26 11.35 2.70
CA THR A 46 7.29 11.84 3.64
C THR A 46 6.78 11.78 5.08
N ARG A 47 5.45 11.84 5.25
CA ARG A 47 4.76 11.80 6.54
C ARG A 47 3.49 10.95 6.45
N GLU A 48 3.06 10.41 7.59
CA GLU A 48 1.89 9.56 7.68
C GLU A 48 0.59 10.33 7.37
N ASP A 49 0.50 11.61 7.75
CA ASP A 49 -0.66 12.45 7.45
C ASP A 49 -0.84 12.70 5.93
N GLU A 50 0.26 12.82 5.17
CA GLU A 50 0.24 12.89 3.71
C GLU A 50 -0.27 11.58 3.08
N ALA A 51 0.16 10.43 3.61
CA ALA A 51 -0.30 9.11 3.16
C ALA A 51 -1.82 8.97 3.37
N ILE A 52 -2.32 9.35 4.55
CA ILE A 52 -3.76 9.35 4.85
C ILE A 52 -4.52 10.31 3.93
N GLY A 53 -4.02 11.52 3.69
CA GLY A 53 -4.64 12.48 2.76
C GLY A 53 -4.76 11.93 1.34
N THR A 54 -3.70 11.27 0.86
CA THR A 54 -3.67 10.61 -0.46
C THR A 54 -4.72 9.49 -0.53
N LEU A 55 -4.82 8.64 0.50
CA LEU A 55 -5.84 7.60 0.58
C LEU A 55 -7.26 8.14 0.61
N ALA A 56 -7.50 9.20 1.37
CA ALA A 56 -8.82 9.82 1.46
C ALA A 56 -9.28 10.29 0.06
N GLY A 57 -8.41 10.96 -0.68
CA GLY A 57 -8.67 11.36 -2.07
C GLY A 57 -8.89 10.17 -3.00
N ALA A 58 -8.05 9.14 -2.91
CA ALA A 58 -8.18 7.92 -3.72
C ALA A 58 -9.53 7.22 -3.47
N TYR A 59 -9.94 7.09 -2.21
CA TYR A 59 -11.22 6.49 -1.84
C TYR A 59 -12.40 7.29 -2.36
N MET A 60 -12.36 8.63 -2.24
CA MET A 60 -13.37 9.50 -2.85
C MET A 60 -13.45 9.34 -4.37
N GLY A 61 -12.32 9.05 -5.02
CA GLY A 61 -12.22 8.72 -6.45
C GLY A 61 -12.63 7.29 -6.81
N GLY A 62 -13.07 6.47 -5.86
CA GLY A 62 -13.48 5.09 -6.07
C GLY A 62 -12.34 4.06 -6.08
N LEU A 63 -11.13 4.45 -5.70
CA LEU A 63 -9.96 3.57 -5.61
C LEU A 63 -9.71 3.16 -4.16
N ARG A 64 -9.65 1.85 -3.89
CA ARG A 64 -9.31 1.34 -2.56
C ARG A 64 -7.80 1.33 -2.36
N GLY A 65 -7.35 1.79 -1.19
CA GLY A 65 -5.95 1.82 -0.83
C GLY A 65 -5.68 1.48 0.64
N VAL A 66 -4.40 1.34 0.98
CA VAL A 66 -3.87 1.12 2.33
C VAL A 66 -2.65 2.03 2.58
N ALA A 67 -2.42 2.37 3.85
CA ALA A 67 -1.30 3.18 4.36
C ALA A 67 -0.62 2.44 5.51
#